data_AF-A0A4V6E8H8-F1
#
_entry.id   AF-A0A4V6E8H8-F1
#
_cell.length_a   1.000
_cell.length_b   1.000
_cell.length_c   1.000
_cell.angle_alpha   90.00
_cell.angle_beta   90.00
_cell.angle_gamma   90.00
#
_symmetry.space_group_name_H-M   'P 1'
#
loop_
_entity.id
_entity.type
_entity.pdbx_description
1 polymer ?
#
loop_
_entity_poly.entity_id
_entity_poly.type
_entity_poly.pdbx_seq_one_letter_code
_entity_poly.pdbx_strand_id
1 'polypeptide(L)'
;MDQSRRSVLKQGAGLVGTGVTASLAGCSGTGGSVDGGEGAGDDSGSFGGGYTAFFTLTDWTNRVAGDRATFEDPVEVGRLGHGWE
;
A
#
# COMPACT_ATOMS: atom_id res chain seq x y z
N MET A 1 -4.38 6.51 33.34
CA MET A 1 -5.22 7.31 32.43
C MET A 1 -4.64 8.70 32.41
N ASP A 2 -3.81 9.00 31.41
CA ASP A 2 -3.55 10.36 30.90
C ASP A 2 -2.79 10.22 29.57
N GLN A 3 -3.51 9.69 28.58
CA GLN A 3 -3.00 9.53 27.22
C GLN A 3 -3.03 10.90 26.52
N SER A 4 -2.13 11.82 26.92
CA SER A 4 -2.04 13.13 26.29
C SER A 4 -1.49 13.03 24.86
N ARG A 5 -1.82 14.00 23.99
CA ARG A 5 -1.27 14.07 22.62
C ARG A 5 0.26 14.03 22.59
N ARG A 6 0.90 14.56 23.65
CA ARG A 6 2.34 14.56 23.84
C ARG A 6 2.90 13.17 24.21
N SER A 7 2.12 12.33 24.89
CA SER A 7 2.46 10.93 25.17
C SER A 7 2.53 10.11 23.87
N VAL A 8 1.55 10.28 22.98
CA VAL A 8 1.49 9.59 21.68
C VAL A 8 2.67 9.95 20.78
N LEU A 9 3.02 11.24 20.69
CA LEU A 9 4.14 11.71 19.85
C LEU A 9 5.50 11.22 20.35
N LYS A 10 5.70 11.15 21.67
CA LYS A 10 6.94 10.61 22.26
C LYS A 10 7.10 9.11 22.02
N GLN A 11 6.01 8.35 22.05
CA GLN A 11 6.02 6.91 21.77
C GLN A 11 6.40 6.63 20.30
N GLY A 12 5.97 7.47 19.35
CA GLY A 12 6.25 7.30 17.92
C GLY A 12 7.69 7.61 17.51
N ALA A 13 8.37 8.54 18.20
CA ALA A 13 9.74 8.93 17.86
C ALA A 13 10.80 7.86 18.16
N GLY A 14 10.48 6.87 19.02
CA GLY A 14 11.40 5.80 19.40
C GLY A 14 11.55 4.67 18.37
N LEU A 15 10.67 4.59 17.36
CA LEU A 15 10.67 3.50 16.37
C LEU A 15 11.51 3.79 15.11
N VAL A 16 12.10 4.99 15.00
CA VAL A 16 12.90 5.38 13.81
C VAL A 16 14.34 4.84 13.89
N GLY A 17 14.80 4.36 15.05
CA GLY A 17 16.22 4.10 15.31
C GLY A 17 16.78 2.72 14.93
N THR A 18 16.02 1.63 15.04
CA THR A 18 16.65 0.28 15.04
C THR A 18 15.76 -0.88 14.57
N GLY A 19 14.89 -0.72 13.57
CA GLY A 19 13.94 -1.81 13.25
C GLY A 19 13.26 -1.84 11.89
N VAL A 20 13.83 -1.23 10.84
CA VAL A 20 13.22 -1.28 9.49
C VAL A 20 13.37 -2.66 8.82
N THR A 21 14.13 -3.59 9.39
CA THR A 21 14.37 -4.90 8.74
C THR A 21 13.44 -6.03 9.15
N ALA A 22 12.60 -5.89 10.18
CA ALA A 22 11.83 -7.03 10.73
C ALA A 22 10.31 -6.95 10.54
N SER A 23 9.77 -5.86 10.00
CA SER A 23 8.33 -5.73 9.66
C SER A 23 8.03 -5.95 8.17
N LEU A 24 9.04 -6.38 7.41
CA LEU A 24 8.94 -6.65 5.97
C LEU A 24 8.28 -7.99 5.63
N ALA A 25 7.83 -8.77 6.61
CA ALA A 25 7.02 -9.97 6.34
C ALA A 25 5.60 -9.65 5.82
N GLY A 26 5.25 -8.38 5.57
CA GLY A 26 3.95 -8.04 4.96
C GLY A 26 3.79 -6.66 4.32
N CYS A 27 4.74 -5.72 4.45
CA CYS A 27 4.62 -4.38 3.84
C CYS A 27 5.67 -4.03 2.78
N SER A 28 6.57 -4.96 2.44
CA SER A 28 7.41 -4.90 1.23
C SER A 28 6.98 -5.95 0.23
N GLY A 29 5.73 -5.88 -0.20
CA GLY A 29 5.32 -6.46 -1.49
C GLY A 29 5.60 -5.43 -2.59
N THR A 30 6.86 -5.21 -2.92
CA THR A 30 7.24 -4.64 -4.22
C THR A 30 8.29 -5.56 -4.84
N GLY A 31 7.94 -6.20 -5.96
CA GLY A 31 8.91 -6.87 -6.83
C GLY A 31 8.87 -8.40 -6.95
N GLY A 32 7.82 -9.10 -6.48
CA GLY A 32 7.66 -10.55 -6.68
C GLY A 32 6.72 -10.89 -7.84
N SER A 33 7.24 -10.91 -9.05
CA SER A 33 6.82 -11.65 -10.25
C SER A 33 5.43 -12.32 -10.24
N VAL A 34 4.44 -11.68 -10.88
CA VAL A 34 3.53 -12.39 -11.78
C VAL A 34 4.12 -12.25 -13.19
N ASP A 35 4.22 -13.36 -13.90
CA ASP A 35 5.00 -13.54 -15.12
C ASP A 35 4.91 -12.40 -16.14
N GLY A 36 6.06 -11.76 -16.46
CA GLY A 36 6.13 -10.78 -17.54
C GLY A 36 7.39 -9.92 -17.57
N GLY A 37 8.50 -10.50 -18.01
CA GLY A 37 9.51 -9.86 -18.88
C GLY A 37 10.14 -8.50 -18.51
N GLU A 38 11.44 -8.56 -18.20
CA GLU A 38 12.50 -7.62 -18.60
C GLU A 38 12.45 -6.14 -18.16
N GLY A 39 13.45 -5.75 -17.35
CA GLY A 39 13.95 -4.37 -17.37
C GLY A 39 14.26 -3.79 -15.99
N ALA A 40 15.41 -4.16 -15.42
CA ALA A 40 16.11 -3.29 -14.47
C ALA A 40 16.71 -2.13 -15.27
N GLY A 41 15.89 -1.13 -15.57
CA GLY A 41 16.28 0.11 -16.25
C GLY A 41 15.87 1.29 -15.38
N ASP A 42 16.75 2.28 -15.30
CA ASP A 42 16.50 3.63 -14.75
C ASP A 42 15.54 4.40 -15.68
N ASP A 43 14.35 3.85 -15.88
CA ASP A 43 13.21 4.54 -16.42
C ASP A 43 12.31 4.83 -15.23
N SER A 44 12.29 6.09 -14.78
CA SER A 44 11.24 6.58 -13.89
C SER A 44 9.91 6.64 -14.67
N GLY A 45 9.47 5.50 -15.20
CA GLY A 45 8.22 5.32 -15.91
C GLY A 45 7.10 5.75 -14.97
N SER A 46 6.35 6.76 -15.40
CA SER A 46 5.26 7.32 -14.60
C SER A 46 4.31 6.20 -14.18
N PHE A 47 4.24 5.92 -12.88
CA PHE A 47 3.29 4.97 -12.32
C PHE A 47 1.87 5.50 -12.56
N GLY A 48 1.13 4.85 -13.46
CA GLY A 48 -0.20 5.28 -13.90
C GLY A 48 -1.36 4.64 -13.12
N GLY A 49 -1.11 3.65 -12.27
CA GLY A 49 -2.20 2.92 -11.61
C GLY A 49 -1.87 1.50 -11.19
N GLY A 50 -2.88 0.80 -10.65
CA GLY A 50 -2.78 -0.60 -10.26
C GLY A 50 -4.05 -1.16 -9.65
N TYR A 51 -3.99 -2.38 -9.14
CA TYR A 51 -5.12 -3.03 -8.47
C TYR A 51 -5.08 -2.85 -6.95
N THR A 52 -6.24 -2.90 -6.33
CA THR A 52 -6.41 -2.84 -4.87
C THR A 52 -7.23 -4.03 -4.38
N ALA A 53 -7.09 -4.39 -3.10
CA ALA A 53 -7.63 -5.64 -2.59
C ALA A 53 -9.16 -5.65 -2.34
N PHE A 54 -9.79 -4.48 -2.23
CA PHE A 54 -11.23 -4.33 -1.99
C PHE A 54 -11.69 -2.89 -2.21
N PHE A 55 -12.98 -2.73 -2.48
CA PHE A 55 -13.63 -1.49 -2.87
C PHE A 55 -13.27 -0.27 -2.03
N THR A 56 -13.37 -0.37 -0.70
CA THR A 56 -13.11 0.78 0.18
C THR A 56 -11.68 1.29 0.04
N LEU A 57 -10.71 0.41 -0.22
CA LEU A 57 -9.34 0.81 -0.51
C LEU A 57 -9.23 1.44 -1.90
N THR A 58 -9.89 0.87 -2.91
CA THR A 58 -9.93 1.41 -4.28
C THR A 58 -10.48 2.83 -4.31
N ASP A 59 -11.65 3.04 -3.70
CA ASP A 59 -12.35 4.33 -3.66
C ASP A 59 -11.50 5.41 -2.98
N TRP A 60 -10.96 5.09 -1.80
CA TRP A 60 -10.08 6.01 -1.07
C TRP A 60 -8.80 6.33 -1.87
N THR A 61 -8.18 5.32 -2.48
CA THR A 61 -6.93 5.50 -3.23
C THR A 61 -7.15 6.37 -4.45
N ASN A 62 -8.23 6.15 -5.22
CA ASN A 62 -8.59 7.01 -6.35
C ASN A 62 -8.87 8.44 -5.91
N ARG A 63 -9.52 8.64 -4.75
CA ARG A 63 -9.73 9.98 -4.20
C ARG A 63 -8.44 10.71 -3.84
N VAL A 64 -7.43 9.98 -3.34
CA VAL A 64 -6.12 10.54 -3.00
C VAL A 64 -5.25 10.77 -4.24
N ALA A 65 -5.27 9.84 -5.19
CA ALA A 65 -4.47 9.90 -6.41
C ALA A 65 -4.94 11.02 -7.36
N GLY A 66 -6.26 11.25 -7.43
CA GLY A 66 -6.86 12.18 -8.39
C GLY A 66 -6.47 11.78 -9.82
N ASP A 67 -6.06 12.75 -10.62
CA ASP A 67 -5.74 12.53 -12.04
C ASP A 67 -4.34 11.91 -12.29
N ARG A 68 -3.59 11.59 -11.23
CA ARG A 68 -2.20 11.10 -11.36
C ARG A 68 -2.11 9.59 -11.58
N ALA A 69 -3.08 8.84 -11.06
CA ALA A 69 -3.12 7.39 -11.18
C ALA A 69 -4.55 6.89 -10.99
N THR A 70 -4.89 5.79 -11.65
CA THR A 70 -6.21 5.14 -11.54
C THR A 70 -6.06 3.73 -11.01
N PHE A 71 -6.93 3.34 -10.08
CA PHE A 71 -6.90 2.05 -9.44
C PHE A 71 -8.21 1.29 -9.66
N GLU A 72 -8.08 -0.01 -9.88
CA GLU A 72 -9.20 -0.92 -10.12
C GLU A 72 -9.43 -1.85 -8.93
N ASP A 73 -10.70 -2.20 -8.72
CA ASP A 73 -11.12 -3.24 -7.78
C ASP A 73 -11.48 -4.49 -8.60
N PRO A 74 -10.72 -5.59 -8.48
CA PRO A 74 -11.05 -6.82 -9.17
C PRO A 74 -12.24 -7.56 -8.51
N VAL A 75 -12.61 -7.18 -7.29
CA VAL A 75 -13.73 -7.75 -6.55
C VAL A 75 -14.93 -6.81 -6.66
N GLU A 76 -16.06 -7.29 -7.17
CA GLU A 76 -17.25 -6.44 -7.27
C GLU A 76 -17.73 -5.94 -5.89
N VAL A 77 -18.26 -4.71 -5.86
CA VAL A 77 -18.84 -4.13 -4.65
C VAL A 77 -19.90 -5.07 -4.05
N GLY A 78 -19.73 -5.38 -2.76
CA GLY A 78 -20.63 -6.28 -2.03
C GLY A 78 -20.23 -7.76 -2.04
N ARG A 79 -19.12 -8.11 -2.69
CA ARG A 79 -18.52 -9.47 -2.65
C ARG A 79 -17.45 -9.56 -1.56
N LEU A 80 -17.25 -10.76 -1.01
CA LEU A 80 -16.17 -11.04 -0.06
C LEU A 80 -14.85 -11.13 -0.84
N GLY A 81 -13.88 -10.27 -0.50
CA GLY A 81 -12.55 -10.31 -1.13
C GLY A 81 -11.64 -11.45 -0.65
N HIS A 82 -11.94 -12.07 0.51
CA HIS A 82 -11.19 -13.23 0.98
C HIS A 82 -11.54 -14.49 0.18
N GLY A 83 -10.53 -15.13 -0.42
CA GLY A 83 -10.71 -16.33 -1.24
C GLY A 83 -11.20 -16.04 -2.66
N TRP A 84 -11.04 -14.79 -3.11
CA TRP A 84 -11.22 -14.43 -4.52
C TRP A 84 -10.04 -14.97 -5.33
N GLU A 85 -10.35 -15.72 -6.40
CA GLU A 85 -9.41 -16.32 -7.37
C GLU A 85 -9.85 -15.97 -8.80
#